data_AF-A0A3D0GY17-F1
#
_entry.id   AF-A0A3D0GY17-F1
#
_cell.length_a   1.000
_cell.length_b   1.000
_cell.length_c   1.000
_cell.angle_alpha   90.00
_cell.angle_beta   90.00
_cell.angle_gamma   90.00
#
_symmetry.space_group_name_H-M   'P 1'
#
loop_
_entity.id
_entity.type
_entity.pdbx_description
1 polymer ?
#
loop_
_entity_poly.entity_id
_entity_poly.type
_entity_poly.pdbx_seq_one_letter_code
_entity_poly.pdbx_strand_id
1 'polypeptide(L)'
;RGADFESGGFVKRAKALIPLLVPLLLSAVRRASDLALAMEARCYTGSDKRTKLHPLKYKKRDYIAYLVLFAYLAGCIVTRVLLG
;
A
#
# COMPACT_ATOMS: atom_id res chain seq x y z
N ARG A 1 -11.31 14.82 25.94
CA ARG A 1 -12.76 15.02 26.16
C ARG A 1 -13.46 13.81 25.59
N GLY A 2 -14.11 13.01 26.45
CA GLY A 2 -14.55 11.64 26.17
C GLY A 2 -15.46 11.55 24.95
N ALA A 3 -14.90 11.09 23.84
CA ALA A 3 -15.67 10.58 22.73
C ALA A 3 -15.92 9.10 23.04
N ASP A 4 -17.17 8.80 23.38
CA ASP A 4 -17.63 7.44 23.48
C ASP A 4 -17.77 6.89 22.06
N PHE A 5 -16.70 6.24 21.57
CA PHE A 5 -16.65 5.69 20.21
C PHE A 5 -17.40 4.36 20.08
N GLU A 6 -17.86 3.80 21.20
CA GLU A 6 -18.48 2.47 21.24
C GLU A 6 -19.95 2.49 21.67
N SER A 7 -20.44 3.49 22.41
CA SER A 7 -21.85 3.49 22.84
C SER A 7 -22.79 4.28 21.90
N GLY A 8 -23.83 3.59 21.42
CA GLY A 8 -24.85 4.10 20.49
C GLY A 8 -24.75 3.52 19.07
N GLY A 9 -25.88 3.52 18.35
CA GLY A 9 -26.01 2.92 17.01
C GLY A 9 -25.10 3.53 15.93
N PHE A 10 -25.05 2.89 14.75
CA PHE A 10 -24.12 3.20 13.64
C PHE A 10 -23.95 4.69 13.31
N VAL A 11 -25.05 5.46 13.31
CA VAL A 11 -25.04 6.90 12.97
C VAL A 11 -24.31 7.75 14.00
N LYS A 12 -24.40 7.41 15.30
CA LYS A 12 -23.70 8.14 16.38
C LYS A 12 -22.20 7.88 16.32
N ARG A 13 -21.80 6.64 16.06
CA ARG A 13 -20.38 6.25 15.90
C ARG A 13 -19.73 6.97 14.72
N ALA A 14 -20.40 7.04 13.57
CA ALA A 14 -19.89 7.77 12.41
C ALA A 14 -19.65 9.26 12.72
N LYS A 15 -20.59 9.92 13.42
CA LYS A 15 -20.44 11.32 13.83
C LYS A 15 -19.32 11.53 14.85
N ALA A 16 -19.11 10.57 15.76
CA ALA A 16 -18.04 10.63 16.75
C ALA A 16 -16.64 10.56 16.13
N LEU A 17 -16.48 9.97 14.94
CA LEU A 17 -15.19 9.89 14.22
C LEU A 17 -14.83 11.18 13.48
N ILE A 18 -15.80 12.03 13.14
CA ILE A 18 -15.58 13.27 12.36
C ILE A 18 -14.53 14.19 13.01
N PRO A 19 -14.58 14.48 14.33
CA PRO A 19 -13.59 15.33 15.00
C PRO A 19 -12.18 14.75 15.02
N LEU A 20 -12.01 13.44 14.81
CA LEU A 20 -10.71 12.78 14.67
C LEU A 20 -10.24 12.82 13.21
N LEU A 21 -11.14 12.54 12.27
CA LEU A 21 -10.83 12.46 10.85
C LEU A 21 -10.41 13.81 10.28
N VAL A 22 -11.13 14.88 10.60
CA VAL A 22 -10.88 16.25 10.09
C VAL A 22 -9.45 16.74 10.41
N PRO A 23 -8.96 16.71 11.67
CA PRO A 23 -7.60 17.14 11.97
C PRO A 23 -6.54 16.20 11.37
N LEU A 24 -6.78 14.90 11.28
CA LEU A 24 -5.87 13.95 10.63
C LEU A 24 -5.73 14.25 9.13
N LEU A 25 -6.84 14.53 8.45
CA LEU A 25 -6.84 14.88 7.04
C LEU A 25 -6.09 16.20 6.81
N LEU A 26 -6.38 17.24 7.60
CA LEU A 26 -5.68 18.52 7.52
C LEU A 26 -4.18 18.37 7.81
N SER A 27 -3.81 17.53 8.77
CA SER A 27 -2.41 17.21 9.07
C SER A 27 -1.72 16.49 7.89
N ALA A 28 -2.40 15.54 7.25
CA ALA A 28 -1.88 14.84 6.09
C ALA A 28 -1.68 15.77 4.89
N VAL A 29 -2.63 16.67 4.62
CA VAL A 29 -2.52 17.68 3.55
C VAL A 29 -1.34 18.61 3.79
N ARG A 30 -1.19 19.16 5.00
CA ARG A 30 -0.03 20.00 5.35
C ARG A 30 1.29 19.27 5.14
N ARG A 31 1.39 18.03 5.64
CA ARG A 31 2.59 17.20 5.44
C ARG A 31 2.88 16.96 3.95
N ALA A 32 1.86 16.74 3.14
CA ALA A 32 2.02 16.56 1.70
C ALA A 32 2.53 17.84 1.03
N SER A 33 2.03 19.01 1.43
CA SER A 33 2.52 20.31 0.95
C SER A 33 3.97 20.57 1.34
N ASP A 34 4.34 20.34 2.61
CA ASP A 34 5.72 20.50 3.09
C ASP A 34 6.67 19.54 2.37
N LEU A 35 6.23 18.30 2.11
CA LEU A 35 6.98 17.32 1.36
C LEU A 35 7.16 17.76 -0.10
N ALA A 36 6.11 18.25 -0.76
CA ALA A 36 6.19 18.72 -2.13
C ALA A 36 7.18 19.89 -2.26
N LEU A 37 7.10 20.88 -1.36
CA LEU A 37 8.04 21.98 -1.32
C LEU A 37 9.49 21.49 -1.09
N ALA A 38 9.69 20.53 -0.19
CA ALA A 38 11.00 19.93 0.04
C ALA A 38 11.52 19.13 -1.16
N MET A 39 10.63 18.50 -1.93
CA MET A 39 10.96 17.79 -3.17
C MET A 39 11.39 18.78 -4.26
N GLU A 40 10.66 19.87 -4.45
CA GLU A 40 10.99 20.94 -5.40
C GLU A 40 12.30 21.65 -5.03
N ALA A 41 12.53 21.93 -3.74
CA ALA A 41 13.78 22.52 -3.25
C ALA A 41 15.00 21.62 -3.50
N ARG A 42 14.81 20.29 -3.54
CA ARG A 42 15.84 19.32 -3.93
C ARG A 42 15.90 19.07 -5.43
N CYS A 43 15.25 19.92 -6.22
CA CYS A 43 15.13 19.81 -7.68
C CYS A 43 14.57 18.45 -8.14
N TYR A 44 13.70 17.83 -7.35
CA TYR A 44 13.08 16.56 -7.69
C TYR A 44 11.98 16.78 -8.73
N THR A 45 12.38 16.79 -9.99
CA THR A 45 11.47 16.90 -11.14
C THR A 45 11.00 15.51 -11.58
N GLY A 46 9.84 15.44 -12.23
CA GLY A 46 9.28 14.25 -12.88
C GLY A 46 10.11 13.70 -14.04
N SER A 47 11.45 13.78 -14.02
CA SER A 47 12.30 13.41 -15.13
C SER A 47 12.32 11.90 -15.37
N ASP A 48 12.42 11.54 -16.64
CA ASP A 48 12.31 10.17 -17.17
C ASP A 48 13.53 9.29 -16.83
N LYS A 49 14.70 9.92 -16.65
CA LYS A 49 15.97 9.24 -16.32
C LYS A 49 16.21 9.26 -14.81
N ARG A 50 15.58 8.33 -14.08
CA ARG A 50 15.77 8.17 -12.63
C ARG A 50 16.76 7.04 -12.30
N THR A 51 17.76 7.34 -11.48
CA THR A 51 18.60 6.31 -10.83
C THR A 51 17.88 5.75 -9.61
N LYS A 52 17.80 4.42 -9.47
CA LYS A 52 17.15 3.76 -8.32
C LYS A 52 18.14 3.60 -7.17
N LEU A 53 17.91 4.26 -6.04
CA LEU A 53 18.74 4.12 -4.83
C LEU A 53 18.63 2.72 -4.22
N HIS A 54 17.44 2.13 -4.25
CA HIS A 54 17.17 0.76 -3.74
C HIS A 54 16.73 -0.15 -4.90
N PRO A 55 17.67 -0.73 -5.66
CA PRO A 55 17.33 -1.67 -6.71
C PRO A 55 16.78 -2.98 -6.11
N LEU A 56 15.79 -3.58 -6.79
CA LEU A 56 15.28 -4.90 -6.45
C LEU A 56 16.38 -5.94 -6.65
N LYS A 57 16.77 -6.64 -5.59
CA LYS A 57 17.77 -7.71 -5.62
C LYS A 57 17.05 -9.05 -5.43
N TYR A 58 17.01 -9.86 -6.49
CA TYR A 58 16.49 -11.21 -6.41
C TYR A 58 17.31 -12.05 -5.43
N LYS A 59 16.62 -12.78 -4.57
CA LYS A 59 17.21 -13.73 -3.63
C LYS A 59 16.88 -15.14 -4.06
N LYS A 60 17.65 -16.12 -3.57
CA LYS A 60 17.42 -17.55 -3.81
C LYS A 60 15.98 -17.98 -3.50
N ARG A 61 15.35 -17.36 -2.50
CA ARG A 61 13.94 -17.59 -2.13
C ARG A 61 12.96 -17.24 -3.25
N ASP A 62 13.24 -16.21 -4.04
CA ASP A 62 12.36 -15.80 -5.15
C ASP A 62 12.38 -16.86 -6.26
N TYR A 63 13.55 -17.41 -6.56
CA TYR A 63 13.69 -18.52 -7.51
C TYR A 63 12.96 -19.78 -7.04
N ILE A 64 13.04 -20.12 -5.75
CA ILE A 64 12.32 -21.26 -5.18
C ILE A 64 10.80 -21.02 -5.26
N ALA A 65 10.33 -19.80 -4.95
CA ALA A 65 8.92 -19.45 -5.08
C ALA A 65 8.42 -19.59 -6.52
N TYR A 66 9.21 -19.15 -7.51
CA TYR A 66 8.87 -19.34 -8.93
C TYR A 66 8.81 -20.82 -9.32
N LEU A 67 9.73 -21.65 -8.84
CA LEU A 67 9.74 -23.08 -9.12
C LEU A 67 8.49 -23.76 -8.55
N VAL A 68 8.16 -23.49 -7.29
CA VAL A 68 6.96 -24.05 -6.64
C VAL A 68 5.69 -23.62 -7.37
N LEU A 69 5.58 -22.34 -7.74
CA LEU A 69 4.43 -21.83 -8.49
C LEU A 69 4.31 -22.50 -9.86
N PHE A 70 5.43 -22.67 -10.57
CA PHE A 70 5.44 -23.34 -11.86
C PHE A 70 5.04 -24.81 -11.74
N ALA A 71 5.57 -25.53 -10.74
CA ALA A 71 5.22 -26.92 -10.48
C ALA A 71 3.73 -27.07 -10.12
N TYR A 72 3.18 -26.17 -9.31
CA TYR A 72 1.77 -26.15 -8.97
C TYR A 72 0.87 -25.93 -10.19
N LEU A 73 1.23 -24.97 -11.06
CA LEU A 73 0.50 -24.72 -12.30
C LEU A 73 0.57 -25.91 -13.25
N ALA A 74 1.76 -26.50 -13.42
CA ALA A 74 1.94 -27.70 -14.23
C ALA A 74 1.09 -28.87 -13.70
N GLY A 75 1.07 -29.10 -12.39
CA GLY A 75 0.21 -30.11 -11.77
C GLY A 75 -1.28 -29.85 -12.00
N CYS A 76 -1.73 -28.60 -11.87
CA CYS A 76 -3.12 -28.22 -12.18
C CYS A 76 -3.49 -28.47 -13.64
N ILE A 77 -2.58 -28.17 -14.58
CA ILE A 77 -2.82 -28.40 -16.01
C ILE A 77 -2.86 -29.89 -16.33
N VAL A 78 -1.89 -30.67 -15.81
CA VAL A 78 -1.82 -32.12 -16.04
C VAL A 78 -3.07 -32.79 -15.50
N THR A 79 -3.48 -32.46 -14.27
CA THR A 79 -4.72 -33.01 -13.70
C THR A 79 -5.95 -32.63 -14.52
N ARG A 80 -6.04 -31.40 -15.03
CA ARG A 80 -7.13 -30.99 -15.93
C ARG A 80 -7.14 -31.73 -17.26
N VAL A 81 -5.97 -32.00 -17.85
CA VAL A 81 -5.84 -32.73 -19.13
C VAL A 81 -6.06 -34.23 -18.96
N LEU A 82 -5.82 -34.78 -17.78
CA LEU A 82 -5.93 -36.22 -17.52
C LEU A 82 -7.32 -36.63 -16.97
N LEU A 83 -8.02 -35.73 -16.28
CA LEU A 83 -9.40 -35.92 -15.81
C LEU A 83 -10.47 -35.32 -16.74
N GLY A 84 -10.07 -34.58 -17.77
CA GLY A 84 -10.93 -34.08 -18.84
C GLY A 84 -10.77 -34.91 -20.10
#